data_AF-A0A1M6VTA5-F1
#
_entry.id   AF-A0A1M6VTA5-F1
#
_cell.length_a   1.000
_cell.length_b   1.000
_cell.length_c   1.000
_cell.angle_alpha   90.00
_cell.angle_beta   90.00
_cell.angle_gamma   90.00
#
_symmetry.space_group_name_H-M   'P 1'
#
loop_
_entity.id
_entity.type
_entity.pdbx_description
1 polymer ?
#
loop_
_entity_poly.entity_id
_entity_poly.type
_entity_poly.pdbx_seq_one_letter_code
_entity_poly.pdbx_strand_id
1 'polypeptide(L)'
;MTLFGRLTIRYWSVYSAGFTAMGVASGFVFSWVTEGASLLPTTLVAGLAGFLLFQGQAIHMFFSARRGYYEYMLLLKGIESGTGRLIRQSLGLGFYIRSRFTGLKEEHLSTIIKEGKNRLEWTDLMCLLIKASSLARRDHNIKKEISTLKAALSLYPYSIVVNNMLAECYESQGMIHEALDCCRTGLQDRLVVTPALRVFVNRKMDRLRSKANFT
;
A
#
# COMPACT_ATOMS: atom_id res chain seq x y z
N MET A 1 -15.60 4.10 -14.19
CA MET A 1 -14.14 3.91 -14.05
C MET A 1 -13.84 3.59 -12.58
N THR A 2 -13.38 2.39 -12.25
CA THR A 2 -13.22 1.94 -10.85
C THR A 2 -12.11 2.71 -10.13
N LEU A 3 -12.19 2.81 -8.79
CA LEU A 3 -11.14 3.41 -7.94
C LEU A 3 -9.77 2.82 -8.25
N PHE A 4 -9.74 1.50 -8.50
CA PHE A 4 -8.58 0.78 -9.00
C PHE A 4 -8.01 1.44 -10.26
N GLY A 5 -8.78 1.57 -11.35
CA GLY A 5 -8.30 2.12 -12.62
C GLY A 5 -7.67 3.52 -12.49
N ARG A 6 -8.22 4.39 -11.63
CA ARG A 6 -7.62 5.71 -11.34
C ARG A 6 -6.28 5.59 -10.61
N LEU A 7 -6.21 4.73 -9.60
CA LEU A 7 -4.96 4.46 -8.86
C LEU A 7 -3.91 3.83 -9.77
N THR A 8 -4.30 2.91 -10.66
CA THR A 8 -3.41 2.24 -11.60
C THR A 8 -2.76 3.23 -12.56
N ILE A 9 -3.56 4.08 -13.20
CA ILE A 9 -3.06 5.06 -14.17
C ILE A 9 -2.10 6.04 -13.50
N ARG A 10 -2.46 6.55 -12.32
CA ARG A 10 -1.61 7.50 -11.59
C ARG A 10 -0.32 6.86 -11.11
N TYR A 11 -0.39 5.62 -10.63
CA TYR A 11 0.80 4.85 -10.27
C TYR A 11 1.69 4.63 -11.48
N TRP A 12 1.11 4.16 -12.58
CA TRP A 12 1.84 3.83 -13.80
C TRP A 12 2.51 5.06 -14.42
N SER A 13 1.82 6.20 -14.48
CA SER A 13 2.38 7.44 -15.06
C SER A 13 3.53 8.02 -14.23
N VAL A 14 3.36 8.11 -12.91
CA VAL A 14 4.39 8.69 -12.02
C VAL A 14 5.64 7.82 -11.98
N TYR A 15 5.48 6.51 -11.85
CA TYR A 15 6.62 5.61 -11.80
C TYR A 15 7.29 5.44 -13.16
N SER A 16 6.53 5.41 -14.27
CA SER A 16 7.11 5.39 -15.61
C SER A 16 7.99 6.62 -15.83
N ALA A 17 7.51 7.82 -15.47
CA ALA A 17 8.29 9.04 -15.59
C ALA A 17 9.56 8.99 -14.73
N GLY A 18 9.47 8.49 -13.49
CA GLY A 18 10.61 8.31 -12.60
C GLY A 18 11.68 7.35 -13.14
N PHE A 19 11.27 6.20 -13.68
CA PHE A 19 12.18 5.23 -14.29
C PHE A 19 12.83 5.77 -15.57
N THR A 20 12.09 6.50 -16.40
CA THR A 20 12.66 7.19 -17.57
C THR A 20 13.70 8.24 -17.13
N ALA A 21 13.39 9.04 -16.12
CA ALA A 21 14.34 10.04 -15.59
C ALA A 21 15.61 9.38 -15.01
N MET A 22 15.48 8.27 -14.27
CA MET A 22 16.62 7.48 -13.80
C MET A 22 17.43 6.89 -14.96
N GLY A 23 16.77 6.34 -15.98
CA GLY A 23 17.43 5.82 -17.18
C GLY A 23 18.26 6.90 -17.89
N VAL A 24 17.69 8.10 -18.07
CA VAL A 24 18.40 9.26 -18.65
C VAL A 24 19.58 9.67 -17.78
N ALA A 25 19.40 9.77 -16.47
CA ALA A 25 20.49 10.11 -15.53
C ALA A 25 21.62 9.07 -15.57
N SER A 26 21.29 7.78 -15.60
CA SER A 26 22.29 6.70 -15.71
C SER A 26 23.02 6.73 -17.04
N GLY A 27 22.33 7.02 -18.15
CA GLY A 27 22.96 7.18 -19.46
C GLY A 27 23.91 8.37 -19.50
N PHE A 28 23.58 9.45 -18.80
CA PHE A 28 24.44 10.63 -18.70
C PHE A 28 25.73 10.32 -17.95
N VAL A 29 25.61 9.66 -16.78
CA VAL A 29 26.76 9.21 -15.99
C VAL A 29 27.64 8.23 -16.78
N PHE A 30 27.03 7.26 -17.45
CA PHE A 30 27.76 6.26 -18.24
C PHE A 30 28.52 6.89 -19.42
N SER A 31 27.89 7.83 -20.14
CA SER A 31 28.54 8.55 -21.23
C SER A 31 29.69 9.43 -20.76
N TRP A 32 29.58 10.01 -19.56
CA TRP A 32 30.65 10.82 -18.97
C TRP A 32 31.87 9.97 -18.58
N VAL A 33 31.63 8.77 -18.04
CA VAL A 33 32.70 7.84 -17.60
C VAL A 33 33.43 7.19 -18.77
N THR A 34 32.76 6.97 -19.90
CA THR A 34 33.32 6.16 -21.01
C THR A 34 34.10 6.96 -22.04
N GLU A 35 34.12 8.30 -21.97
CA GLU A 35 34.85 9.28 -22.83
C GLU A 35 34.74 9.14 -24.36
N GLY A 36 34.20 8.03 -24.89
CA GLY A 36 34.17 7.67 -26.31
C GLY A 36 32.78 7.40 -26.86
N ALA A 37 31.73 7.47 -26.03
CA ALA A 37 30.35 7.31 -26.50
C ALA A 37 29.67 8.68 -26.64
N SER A 38 28.96 8.89 -27.74
CA SER A 38 28.19 10.11 -27.93
C SER A 38 27.08 10.21 -26.88
N LEU A 39 27.01 11.37 -26.22
CA LEU A 39 26.13 11.63 -25.08
C LEU A 39 24.64 11.45 -25.41
N LEU A 40 24.23 11.88 -26.61
CA LEU A 40 22.82 11.86 -27.01
C LEU A 40 22.30 10.45 -27.31
N PRO A 41 22.97 9.60 -28.12
CA PRO A 41 22.48 8.24 -28.37
C PRO A 41 22.48 7.35 -27.13
N THR A 42 23.52 7.44 -26.29
CA THR A 42 23.62 6.61 -25.09
C THR A 42 22.57 6.94 -24.04
N THR A 43 22.31 8.23 -23.80
CA THR A 43 21.26 8.69 -22.87
C THR A 43 19.86 8.30 -23.36
N LEU A 44 19.59 8.42 -24.66
CA LEU A 44 18.31 8.02 -25.25
C LEU A 44 18.09 6.51 -25.18
N VAL A 45 19.10 5.70 -25.50
CA VAL A 45 19.01 4.23 -25.43
C VAL A 45 18.83 3.76 -23.99
N ALA A 46 19.57 4.34 -23.03
CA ALA A 46 19.40 4.02 -21.61
C ALA A 46 18.03 4.42 -21.06
N GLY A 47 17.52 5.61 -21.44
CA GLY A 47 16.18 6.07 -21.10
C GLY A 47 15.08 5.17 -21.68
N LEU A 48 15.22 4.76 -22.94
CA LEU A 48 14.29 3.84 -23.61
C LEU A 48 14.32 2.45 -22.97
N ALA A 49 15.52 1.91 -22.70
CA ALA A 49 15.67 0.60 -22.04
C ALA A 49 15.05 0.61 -20.64
N GLY A 50 15.30 1.66 -19.84
CA GLY A 50 14.67 1.83 -18.53
C GLY A 50 13.15 1.91 -18.59
N PHE A 51 12.62 2.65 -19.58
CA PHE A 51 11.18 2.71 -19.85
C PHE A 51 10.62 1.33 -20.21
N LEU A 52 11.21 0.62 -21.17
CA LEU A 52 10.73 -0.70 -21.63
C LEU A 52 10.80 -1.75 -20.53
N LEU A 53 11.86 -1.77 -19.72
CA LEU A 53 11.96 -2.66 -18.55
C LEU A 53 10.83 -2.39 -17.55
N PHE A 54 10.55 -1.11 -17.26
CA PHE A 54 9.43 -0.73 -16.41
C PHE A 54 8.08 -1.13 -17.01
N GLN A 55 7.88 -0.92 -18.32
CA GLN A 55 6.66 -1.33 -19.00
C GLN A 55 6.46 -2.86 -18.95
N GLY A 56 7.51 -3.64 -19.21
CA GLY A 56 7.48 -5.09 -19.09
C GLY A 56 7.15 -5.55 -17.67
N GLN A 57 7.75 -4.92 -16.65
CA GLN A 57 7.45 -5.22 -15.26
C GLN A 57 6.00 -4.85 -14.91
N ALA A 58 5.51 -3.69 -15.36
CA ALA A 58 4.13 -3.25 -15.13
C ALA A 58 3.12 -4.21 -15.78
N ILE A 59 3.33 -4.59 -17.04
CA ILE A 59 2.51 -5.59 -17.75
C ILE A 59 2.49 -6.90 -16.96
N HIS A 60 3.65 -7.38 -16.52
CA HIS A 60 3.72 -8.58 -15.70
C HIS A 60 2.96 -8.42 -14.37
N MET A 61 3.01 -7.26 -13.71
CA MET A 61 2.22 -7.03 -12.49
C MET A 61 0.71 -7.03 -12.75
N PHE A 62 0.25 -6.42 -13.84
CA PHE A 62 -1.18 -6.26 -14.12
C PHE A 62 -1.84 -7.48 -14.79
N PHE A 63 -1.09 -8.29 -15.52
CA PHE A 63 -1.62 -9.44 -16.27
C PHE A 63 -1.19 -10.80 -15.72
N SER A 64 -0.37 -10.87 -14.66
CA SER A 64 0.02 -12.15 -14.05
C SER A 64 -1.04 -12.74 -13.11
N ALA A 65 -0.87 -14.03 -12.78
CA ALA A 65 -1.64 -14.74 -11.75
C ALA A 65 -1.52 -14.14 -10.32
N ARG A 66 -0.65 -13.13 -10.15
CA ARG A 66 -0.47 -12.36 -8.90
C ARG A 66 -1.19 -11.02 -8.92
N ARG A 67 -1.96 -10.69 -9.96
CA ARG A 67 -2.70 -9.44 -10.11
C ARG A 67 -3.42 -9.01 -8.81
N GLY A 68 -4.21 -9.90 -8.20
CA GLY A 68 -4.94 -9.59 -6.97
C GLY A 68 -4.08 -9.11 -5.80
N TYR A 69 -2.86 -9.66 -5.66
CA TYR A 69 -1.91 -9.19 -4.66
C TYR A 69 -1.40 -7.77 -4.98
N TYR A 70 -1.16 -7.46 -6.25
CA TYR A 70 -0.78 -6.10 -6.66
C TYR A 70 -1.92 -5.10 -6.46
N GLU A 71 -3.17 -5.50 -6.71
CA GLU A 71 -4.31 -4.64 -6.41
C GLU A 71 -4.38 -4.33 -4.92
N TYR A 72 -4.21 -5.33 -4.06
CA TYR A 72 -4.11 -5.13 -2.61
C TYR A 72 -2.97 -4.17 -2.22
N MET A 73 -1.78 -4.36 -2.81
CA MET A 73 -0.63 -3.47 -2.58
C MET A 73 -0.89 -2.02 -3.03
N LEU A 74 -1.63 -1.82 -4.12
CA LEU A 74 -2.01 -0.48 -4.58
C LEU A 74 -2.96 0.21 -3.60
N LEU A 75 -3.86 -0.53 -2.96
CA LEU A 75 -4.73 0.02 -1.92
C LEU A 75 -3.93 0.46 -0.70
N LEU A 76 -2.99 -0.37 -0.24
CA LEU A 76 -2.08 0.00 0.84
C LEU A 76 -1.28 1.27 0.49
N LYS A 77 -0.73 1.35 -0.72
CA LYS A 77 -0.02 2.56 -1.19
C LYS A 77 -0.95 3.78 -1.25
N GLY A 78 -2.22 3.59 -1.64
CA GLY A 78 -3.23 4.63 -1.62
C GLY A 78 -3.45 5.19 -0.21
N ILE A 79 -3.57 4.30 0.77
CA ILE A 79 -3.68 4.66 2.20
C ILE A 79 -2.43 5.38 2.70
N GLU A 80 -1.23 4.90 2.35
CA GLU A 80 0.02 5.57 2.72
C GLU A 80 0.14 6.97 2.11
N SER A 81 -0.28 7.13 0.85
CA SER A 81 -0.30 8.42 0.17
C SER A 81 -1.30 9.38 0.82
N GLY A 82 -2.51 8.90 1.14
CA GLY A 82 -3.53 9.67 1.86
C GLY A 82 -3.03 10.11 3.24
N THR A 83 -2.45 9.18 4.00
CA THR A 83 -1.86 9.47 5.32
C THR A 83 -0.72 10.50 5.20
N GLY A 84 0.16 10.34 4.21
CA GLY A 84 1.25 11.29 3.98
C GLY A 84 0.76 12.70 3.63
N ARG A 85 -0.34 12.80 2.88
CA ARG A 85 -1.02 14.08 2.61
C ARG A 85 -1.56 14.71 3.89
N LEU A 86 -2.23 13.93 4.74
CA LEU A 86 -2.80 14.41 6.01
C LEU A 86 -1.71 14.86 7.00
N ILE A 87 -0.62 14.10 7.11
CA ILE A 87 0.54 14.47 7.94
C ILE A 87 1.16 15.78 7.42
N ARG A 88 1.28 15.95 6.10
CA ARG A 88 1.79 17.20 5.51
C ARG A 88 0.87 18.39 5.79
N GLN A 89 -0.44 18.19 5.74
CA GLN A 89 -1.43 19.25 6.00
C GLN A 89 -1.48 19.65 7.48
N SER A 90 -1.33 18.68 8.40
CA SER A 90 -1.42 18.91 9.84
C SER A 90 -0.11 19.36 10.48
N LEU A 91 1.00 18.70 10.15
CA LEU A 91 2.32 18.93 10.77
C LEU A 91 3.32 19.64 9.86
N GLY A 92 2.94 19.93 8.62
CA GLY A 92 3.77 20.63 7.66
C GLY A 92 4.71 19.73 6.84
N LEU A 93 5.22 20.30 5.74
CA LEU A 93 6.09 19.58 4.79
C LEU A 93 7.45 19.20 5.40
N GLY A 94 8.06 20.09 6.19
CA GLY A 94 9.35 19.83 6.83
C GLY A 94 9.30 18.64 7.79
N PHE A 95 8.24 18.55 8.59
CA PHE A 95 8.01 17.40 9.46
C PHE A 95 7.79 16.12 8.65
N TYR A 96 6.97 16.17 7.60
CA TYR A 96 6.73 15.02 6.71
C TYR A 96 8.04 14.46 6.14
N ILE A 97 8.91 15.33 5.61
CA ILE A 97 10.21 14.90 5.06
C ILE A 97 11.08 14.28 6.16
N ARG A 98 11.19 14.93 7.33
CA ARG A 98 11.95 14.39 8.46
C ARG A 98 11.44 13.02 8.91
N SER A 99 10.12 12.87 9.05
CA SER A 99 9.49 11.63 9.50
C SER A 99 9.72 10.43 8.57
N ARG A 100 9.99 10.68 7.29
CA ARG A 100 10.41 9.62 6.35
C ARG A 100 11.80 9.06 6.65
N PHE A 101 12.69 9.86 7.22
CA PHE A 101 14.05 9.43 7.58
C PHE A 101 14.13 8.94 9.03
N THR A 102 13.53 9.66 9.97
CA THR A 102 13.63 9.35 11.41
C THR A 102 12.54 8.38 11.89
N GLY A 103 11.55 8.09 11.05
CA GLY A 103 10.34 7.37 11.44
C GLY A 103 9.27 8.28 12.04
N LEU A 104 8.01 7.89 11.85
CA LEU A 104 6.85 8.55 12.45
C LEU A 104 6.60 7.93 13.83
N LYS A 105 6.61 8.76 14.87
CA LYS A 105 6.22 8.34 16.23
C LYS A 105 4.70 8.26 16.36
N GLU A 106 4.25 7.35 17.20
CA GLU A 106 2.83 7.13 17.47
C GLU A 106 2.14 8.36 18.11
N GLU A 107 2.82 9.08 19.00
CA GLU A 107 2.28 10.27 19.70
C GLU A 107 1.78 11.35 18.74
N HIS A 108 2.50 11.57 17.63
CA HIS A 108 2.09 12.54 16.62
C HIS A 108 0.82 12.09 15.92
N LEU A 109 0.70 10.78 15.63
CA LEU A 109 -0.45 10.24 14.91
C LEU A 109 -1.70 10.18 15.81
N SER A 110 -1.55 9.85 17.09
CA SER A 110 -2.66 9.85 18.04
C SER A 110 -3.22 11.26 18.25
N THR A 111 -2.36 12.28 18.25
CA THR A 111 -2.78 13.69 18.32
C THR A 111 -3.61 14.07 17.09
N ILE A 112 -3.13 13.77 15.87
CA ILE A 112 -3.88 14.03 14.63
C ILE A 112 -5.21 13.28 14.61
N ILE A 113 -5.25 12.02 15.07
CA ILE A 113 -6.49 11.24 15.13
C ILE A 113 -7.48 11.88 16.11
N LYS A 114 -7.01 12.35 17.28
CA LYS A 114 -7.86 12.98 18.30
C LYS A 114 -8.45 14.30 17.82
N GLU A 115 -7.63 15.15 17.22
CA GLU A 115 -8.06 16.43 16.63
C GLU A 115 -8.94 16.24 15.40
N GLY A 116 -8.61 15.22 14.59
CA GLY A 116 -9.26 14.90 13.34
C GLY A 116 -10.58 14.16 13.49
N LYS A 117 -10.86 13.53 14.63
CA LYS A 117 -12.05 12.68 14.85
C LYS A 117 -13.38 13.35 14.48
N ASN A 118 -13.49 14.66 14.67
CA ASN A 118 -14.71 15.44 14.39
C ASN A 118 -14.60 16.32 13.13
N ARG A 119 -13.44 16.36 12.48
CA ARG A 119 -13.13 17.29 11.37
C ARG A 119 -12.80 16.60 10.06
N LEU A 120 -12.26 15.39 10.12
CA LEU A 120 -11.84 14.63 8.96
C LEU A 120 -12.99 13.78 8.42
N GLU A 121 -12.98 13.55 7.11
CA GLU A 121 -13.81 12.52 6.52
C GLU A 121 -13.45 11.14 7.08
N TRP A 122 -14.43 10.24 7.14
CA TRP A 122 -14.23 8.88 7.64
C TRP A 122 -13.14 8.12 6.87
N THR A 123 -12.95 8.44 5.58
CA THR A 123 -11.90 7.87 4.71
C THR A 123 -10.50 8.26 5.17
N ASP A 124 -10.29 9.54 5.45
CA ASP A 124 -9.03 10.10 5.93
C ASP A 124 -8.73 9.60 7.36
N LEU A 125 -9.74 9.56 8.22
CA LEU A 125 -9.62 8.99 9.57
C LEU A 125 -9.27 7.49 9.52
N MET A 126 -9.87 6.73 8.61
CA MET A 126 -9.53 5.32 8.40
C MET A 126 -8.09 5.14 7.92
N CYS A 127 -7.59 6.01 7.02
CA CYS A 127 -6.19 5.98 6.59
C CYS A 127 -5.23 6.19 7.77
N LEU A 128 -5.51 7.16 8.63
CA LEU A 128 -4.72 7.42 9.84
C LEU A 128 -4.75 6.23 10.80
N LEU A 129 -5.91 5.60 11.02
CA LEU A 129 -6.05 4.42 11.88
C LEU A 129 -5.28 3.21 11.32
N ILE A 130 -5.32 2.98 10.02
CA ILE A 130 -4.52 1.93 9.36
C ILE A 130 -3.02 2.22 9.53
N LYS A 131 -2.60 3.49 9.47
CA LYS A 131 -1.21 3.83 9.72
C LYS A 131 -0.83 3.62 11.19
N ALA A 132 -1.70 3.96 12.13
CA ALA A 132 -1.50 3.72 13.56
C ALA A 132 -1.36 2.23 13.85
N SER A 133 -2.19 1.37 13.25
CA SER A 133 -2.06 -0.08 13.41
C SER A 133 -0.73 -0.60 12.84
N SER A 134 -0.24 -0.05 11.72
CA SER A 134 1.07 -0.41 11.17
C SER A 134 2.24 -0.02 12.09
N LEU A 135 2.10 1.07 12.86
CA LEU A 135 3.08 1.46 13.88
C LEU A 135 3.01 0.49 15.07
N ALA A 136 1.82 0.17 15.57
CA ALA A 136 1.64 -0.81 16.64
C ALA A 136 2.20 -2.20 16.27
N ARG A 137 2.05 -2.62 15.01
CA ARG A 137 2.66 -3.85 14.48
C ARG A 137 4.19 -3.81 14.51
N ARG A 138 4.78 -2.67 14.14
CA ARG A 138 6.23 -2.45 14.20
C ARG A 138 6.76 -2.53 15.64
N ASP A 139 5.97 -2.05 16.59
CA ASP A 139 6.29 -2.10 18.02
C ASP A 139 5.90 -3.45 18.67
N HIS A 140 5.56 -4.47 17.87
CA HIS A 140 5.13 -5.80 18.29
C HIS A 140 3.92 -5.82 19.26
N ASN A 141 3.11 -4.75 19.27
CA ASN A 141 1.95 -4.63 20.14
C ASN A 141 0.66 -5.08 19.43
N ILE A 142 0.47 -6.40 19.35
CA ILE A 142 -0.67 -7.00 18.62
C ILE A 142 -2.02 -6.60 19.22
N LYS A 143 -2.11 -6.46 20.56
CA LYS A 143 -3.37 -6.05 21.23
C LYS A 143 -3.81 -4.65 20.76
N LYS A 144 -2.85 -3.74 20.64
CA LYS A 144 -3.07 -2.37 20.15
C LYS A 144 -3.35 -2.31 18.65
N GLU A 145 -2.68 -3.16 17.87
CA GLU A 145 -2.98 -3.31 16.44
C GLU A 145 -4.45 -3.72 16.24
N ILE A 146 -4.92 -4.74 16.96
CA ILE A 146 -6.30 -5.22 16.90
C ILE A 146 -7.29 -4.13 17.33
N SER A 147 -7.04 -3.45 18.44
CA SER A 147 -7.97 -2.40 18.92
C SER A 147 -8.08 -1.24 17.92
N THR A 148 -6.96 -0.86 17.30
CA THR A 148 -6.92 0.20 16.28
C THR A 148 -7.61 -0.24 14.99
N LEU A 149 -7.41 -1.48 14.56
CA LEU A 149 -8.10 -2.04 13.38
C LEU A 149 -9.61 -2.16 13.61
N LYS A 150 -10.04 -2.55 14.81
CA LYS A 150 -11.47 -2.55 15.18
C LYS A 150 -12.07 -1.14 15.15
N ALA A 151 -11.32 -0.13 15.59
CA ALA A 151 -11.74 1.27 15.45
C ALA A 151 -11.80 1.74 13.98
N ALA A 152 -10.96 1.19 13.10
CA ALA A 152 -11.08 1.45 11.66
C ALA A 152 -12.31 0.76 11.05
N LEU A 153 -12.64 -0.47 11.48
CA LEU A 153 -13.83 -1.19 11.03
C LEU A 153 -15.15 -0.55 11.51
N SER A 154 -15.16 0.17 12.63
CA SER A 154 -16.36 0.90 13.05
C SER A 154 -16.71 2.06 12.11
N LEU A 155 -15.74 2.57 11.34
CA LEU A 155 -15.97 3.57 10.29
C LEU A 155 -16.46 2.93 9.00
N TYR A 156 -15.85 1.81 8.61
CA TYR A 156 -16.25 1.07 7.41
C TYR A 156 -16.02 -0.45 7.60
N PRO A 157 -17.08 -1.21 7.97
CA PRO A 157 -16.97 -2.61 8.36
C PRO A 157 -16.46 -3.53 7.25
N TYR A 158 -16.71 -3.16 6.00
CA TYR A 158 -16.40 -3.99 4.84
C TYR A 158 -15.00 -3.74 4.26
N SER A 159 -14.19 -2.85 4.85
CA SER A 159 -12.87 -2.51 4.30
C SER A 159 -12.03 -3.76 4.08
N ILE A 160 -11.72 -4.09 2.82
CA ILE A 160 -10.90 -5.28 2.50
C ILE A 160 -9.49 -5.17 3.09
N VAL A 161 -8.94 -3.96 3.15
CA VAL A 161 -7.60 -3.72 3.71
C VAL A 161 -7.60 -3.98 5.21
N VAL A 162 -8.52 -3.35 5.94
CA VAL A 162 -8.58 -3.48 7.41
C VAL A 162 -8.92 -4.91 7.81
N ASN A 163 -9.90 -5.54 7.15
CA ASN A 163 -10.24 -6.94 7.39
C ASN A 163 -9.08 -7.89 7.10
N ASN A 164 -8.32 -7.67 6.02
CA ASN A 164 -7.16 -8.51 5.72
C ASN A 164 -6.04 -8.34 6.76
N MET A 165 -5.78 -7.12 7.23
CA MET A 165 -4.81 -6.87 8.30
C MET A 165 -5.26 -7.52 9.60
N LEU A 166 -6.53 -7.39 9.97
CA LEU A 166 -7.09 -8.01 11.18
C LEU A 166 -7.03 -9.55 11.11
N ALA A 167 -7.26 -10.13 9.92
CA ALA A 167 -7.08 -11.55 9.70
C ALA A 167 -5.64 -12.01 9.93
N GLU A 168 -4.62 -11.21 9.60
CA GLU A 168 -3.22 -11.53 9.92
C GLU A 168 -2.95 -11.50 11.43
N CYS A 169 -3.55 -10.55 12.15
CA CYS A 169 -3.45 -10.49 13.61
C CYS A 169 -4.12 -11.69 14.30
N TYR A 170 -5.27 -12.14 13.81
CA TYR A 170 -5.95 -13.32 14.34
C TYR A 170 -5.22 -14.61 13.97
N GLU A 171 -4.72 -14.71 12.74
CA GLU A 171 -3.89 -15.84 12.30
C GLU A 171 -2.64 -15.99 13.18
N SER A 172 -1.96 -14.89 13.54
CA SER A 172 -0.77 -14.93 14.39
C SER A 172 -1.06 -15.33 15.84
N GLN A 173 -2.31 -15.20 16.29
CA GLN A 173 -2.78 -15.65 17.60
C GLN A 173 -3.37 -17.06 17.58
N GLY A 174 -3.38 -17.74 16.43
CA GLY A 174 -4.02 -19.05 16.28
C GLY A 174 -5.55 -19.00 16.21
N MET A 175 -6.13 -17.80 16.12
CA MET A 175 -7.58 -17.56 16.01
C MET A 175 -8.04 -17.72 14.55
N ILE A 176 -8.00 -18.94 14.03
CA ILE A 176 -8.19 -19.20 12.59
C ILE A 176 -9.62 -18.93 12.13
N HIS A 177 -10.63 -19.20 12.96
CA HIS A 177 -12.03 -18.96 12.62
C HIS A 177 -12.32 -17.46 12.46
N GLU A 178 -11.83 -16.64 13.38
CA GLU A 178 -11.96 -15.19 13.35
C GLU A 178 -11.19 -14.59 12.16
N ALA A 179 -10.03 -15.15 11.81
CA ALA A 179 -9.29 -14.76 10.61
C ALA A 179 -10.08 -15.05 9.33
N LEU A 180 -10.76 -16.20 9.25
CA LEU A 180 -11.62 -16.56 8.12
C LEU A 180 -12.83 -15.62 8.01
N ASP A 181 -13.46 -15.28 9.13
CA ASP A 181 -14.60 -14.35 9.15
C ASP A 181 -14.20 -12.94 8.71
N CYS A 182 -13.03 -12.46 9.12
CA CYS A 182 -12.48 -11.21 8.60
C CYS A 182 -12.31 -11.26 7.07
N CYS A 183 -11.73 -12.34 6.53
CA CYS A 183 -11.58 -12.49 5.09
C CYS A 183 -12.93 -12.48 4.35
N ARG A 184 -13.96 -13.16 4.90
CA ARG A 184 -15.31 -13.18 4.34
C ARG A 184 -15.94 -11.79 4.33
N THR A 185 -15.85 -11.05 5.43
CA THR A 185 -16.38 -9.70 5.54
C THR A 185 -15.68 -8.73 4.58
N GLY A 186 -14.36 -8.82 4.46
CA GLY A 186 -13.59 -8.01 3.50
C GLY A 186 -13.96 -8.25 2.03
N LEU A 187 -14.41 -9.46 1.68
CA LEU A 187 -14.90 -9.76 0.32
C LEU A 187 -16.23 -9.07 -0.02
N GLN A 188 -16.93 -8.53 0.97
CA GLN A 188 -18.16 -7.77 0.78
C GLN A 188 -17.89 -6.29 0.43
N ASP A 189 -16.63 -5.85 0.36
CA ASP A 189 -16.25 -4.47 0.00
C ASP A 189 -16.68 -4.10 -1.43
N ARG A 190 -17.83 -3.44 -1.56
CA ARG A 190 -18.38 -3.05 -2.87
C ARG A 190 -17.57 -1.95 -3.57
N LEU A 191 -16.74 -1.20 -2.84
CA LEU A 191 -16.00 -0.07 -3.38
C LEU A 191 -14.75 -0.52 -4.14
N VAL A 192 -14.20 -1.68 -3.77
CA VAL A 192 -12.83 -2.04 -4.14
C VAL A 192 -12.66 -3.48 -4.62
N VAL A 193 -13.53 -4.42 -4.24
CA VAL A 193 -13.36 -5.83 -4.60
C VAL A 193 -13.51 -6.03 -6.11
N THR A 194 -12.42 -6.47 -6.73
CA THR A 194 -12.37 -6.96 -8.11
C THR A 194 -12.31 -8.49 -8.14
N PRO A 195 -12.56 -9.14 -9.30
CA PRO A 195 -12.35 -10.58 -9.44
C PRO A 195 -10.93 -11.04 -9.10
N ALA A 196 -9.91 -10.25 -9.48
CA ALA A 196 -8.52 -10.59 -9.20
C ALA A 196 -8.21 -10.53 -7.70
N LEU A 197 -8.68 -9.47 -7.02
CA LEU A 197 -8.53 -9.33 -5.58
C LEU A 197 -9.29 -10.42 -4.81
N ARG A 198 -10.47 -10.83 -5.30
CA ARG A 198 -11.22 -11.97 -4.75
C ARG A 198 -10.43 -13.26 -4.81
N VAL A 199 -9.77 -13.56 -5.94
CA VAL A 199 -8.89 -14.75 -6.06
C VAL A 199 -7.76 -14.71 -5.03
N PHE A 200 -7.17 -13.53 -4.81
CA PHE A 200 -6.12 -13.36 -3.79
C PHE A 200 -6.63 -13.68 -2.37
N VAL A 201 -7.77 -13.11 -1.97
CA VAL A 201 -8.34 -13.36 -0.64
C VAL A 201 -8.80 -14.82 -0.49
N ASN A 202 -9.42 -15.41 -1.52
CA ASN A 202 -9.82 -16.82 -1.50
C ASN A 202 -8.62 -17.75 -1.30
N ARG A 203 -7.50 -17.52 -1.98
CA ARG A 203 -6.25 -18.28 -1.73
C ARG A 203 -5.76 -18.15 -0.29
N LYS A 204 -5.93 -16.99 0.34
CA LYS A 204 -5.61 -16.83 1.77
C LYS A 204 -6.59 -17.63 2.64
N MET A 205 -7.88 -17.58 2.36
CA MET A 205 -8.88 -18.38 3.07
C MET A 205 -8.62 -19.88 2.94
N ASP A 206 -8.23 -20.38 1.77
CA ASP A 206 -7.92 -21.80 1.58
C ASP A 206 -6.69 -22.23 2.40
N ARG A 207 -5.66 -21.38 2.51
CA ARG A 207 -4.52 -21.59 3.41
C ARG A 207 -4.92 -21.58 4.90
N LEU A 208 -5.86 -20.73 5.29
CA LEU A 208 -6.37 -20.70 6.65
C LEU A 208 -7.20 -21.97 6.96
N ARG A 209 -8.05 -22.41 6.02
CA ARG A 209 -8.81 -23.66 6.13
C ARG A 209 -7.90 -24.88 6.25
N SER A 210 -6.83 -24.93 5.46
CA SER A 210 -5.88 -26.04 5.58
C SER A 210 -5.26 -26.08 6.96
N LYS A 211 -4.92 -24.91 7.56
CA LYS A 211 -4.40 -24.84 8.93
C LYS A 211 -5.41 -25.28 9.99
N ALA A 212 -6.68 -24.87 9.84
CA ALA A 212 -7.75 -25.25 10.75
C ALA A 212 -7.97 -26.77 10.83
N ASN A 213 -7.70 -27.50 9.73
CA ASN A 213 -7.82 -28.95 9.70
C ASN A 213 -6.69 -29.69 10.45
N PHE A 214 -5.62 -28.99 10.85
CA PHE A 214 -4.48 -29.56 11.58
C PHE A 214 -4.44 -29.14 13.07
N THR A 215 -5.42 -28.37 13.54
CA THR A 215 -5.60 -27.92 14.93
C THR A 215 -6.81 -28.58 15.54
#